data_AF-X1GCM3-F1
#
_entry.id   AF-X1GCM3-F1
#
_cell.length_a   1.000
_cell.length_b   1.000
_cell.length_c   1.000
_cell.angle_alpha   90.00
_cell.angle_beta   90.00
_cell.angle_gamma   90.00
#
_symmetry.space_group_name_H-M   'P 1'
#
loop_
_entity.id
_entity.type
_entity.pdbx_description
1 polymer ?
#
loop_
_entity_poly.entity_id
_entity_poly.type
_entity_poly.pdbx_seq_one_letter_code
_entity_poly.pdbx_strand_id
1 'polypeptide(L)'
;YSIWKPDRILKASESELRGLKVGYRAKTFIRATEDYLKLDEFTMRKLDNTELRKELLKIYGVGPASVDYIMCGVFHRSILTTILPWEAKIYSRLLGLKTKDPKKIMAFLDKRYSKYRAAVIGHLFMDISWKHKREDVEWMEKLLPYA
;
A
#
# COMPACT_ATOMS: atom_id res chain seq x y z
N TYR A 1 12.43 19.94 -0.72
CA TYR A 1 12.94 18.68 -0.13
C TYR A 1 12.77 17.55 -1.13
N SER A 2 13.80 16.74 -1.36
CA SER A 2 13.70 15.50 -2.13
C SER A 2 13.47 14.31 -1.20
N ILE A 3 12.85 13.24 -1.71
CA ILE A 3 12.85 11.92 -1.05
C ILE A 3 14.30 11.50 -0.76
N TRP A 4 14.54 10.81 0.36
CA TRP A 4 15.88 10.32 0.73
C TRP A 4 16.37 9.28 -0.27
N LYS A 5 17.57 9.50 -0.82
CA LYS A 5 18.22 8.53 -1.70
C LYS A 5 18.78 7.34 -0.89
N PRO A 6 18.90 6.14 -1.51
CA PRO A 6 19.43 4.96 -0.85
C PRO A 6 20.78 5.19 -0.14
N ASP A 7 21.72 5.89 -0.77
CA ASP A 7 23.05 6.17 -0.23
C ASP A 7 22.99 7.00 1.07
N ARG A 8 21.99 7.88 1.20
CA ARG A 8 21.79 8.66 2.43
C ARG A 8 21.17 7.83 3.54
N ILE A 9 20.21 6.96 3.20
CA ILE A 9 19.57 6.07 4.19
C ILE A 9 20.60 5.13 4.78
N LEU A 10 21.48 4.55 3.95
CA LEU A 10 22.51 3.61 4.40
C LEU A 10 23.64 4.26 5.22
N LYS A 11 23.87 5.57 5.08
CA LYS A 11 24.84 6.32 5.88
C LYS A 11 24.29 6.74 7.24
N ALA A 12 22.96 6.80 7.39
CA ALA A 12 22.32 7.18 8.64
C ALA A 12 22.37 6.02 9.64
N SER A 13 22.70 6.33 10.89
CA SER A 13 22.55 5.41 12.01
C SER A 13 21.06 5.17 12.33
N GLU A 14 20.76 4.03 12.94
CA GLU A 14 19.39 3.73 13.39
C GLU A 14 18.86 4.80 14.38
N SER A 15 19.75 5.37 15.21
CA SER A 15 19.41 6.43 16.16
C SER A 15 18.99 7.73 15.46
N GLU A 16 19.74 8.17 14.44
CA GLU A 16 19.38 9.34 13.63
C GLU A 16 18.03 9.16 12.96
N LEU A 17 17.78 7.97 12.37
CA LEU A 17 16.49 7.66 11.77
C LEU A 17 15.36 7.66 12.80
N ARG A 18 15.57 7.09 14.00
CA ARG A 18 14.59 7.12 15.10
C ARG A 18 14.27 8.54 15.54
N GLY A 19 15.24 9.45 15.52
CA GLY A 19 15.06 10.89 15.78
C GLY A 19 14.04 11.55 14.84
N LEU A 20 13.78 10.97 13.67
CA LEU A 20 12.78 11.42 12.69
C LEU A 20 11.36 10.89 13.01
N LYS A 21 11.13 10.36 14.21
CA LYS A 21 9.83 9.83 14.69
C LYS A 21 9.29 8.65 13.88
N VAL A 22 10.16 7.90 13.19
CA VAL A 22 9.78 6.67 12.45
C VAL A 22 9.74 5.43 13.35
N GLY A 23 10.20 5.56 14.60
CA GLY A 23 10.15 4.51 15.62
C GLY A 23 10.91 3.25 15.23
N TYR A 24 10.31 2.08 15.49
CA TYR A 24 10.93 0.78 15.18
C TYR A 24 11.18 0.56 13.66
N ARG A 25 10.53 1.34 12.80
CA ARG A 25 10.68 1.25 11.34
C ARG A 25 12.02 1.79 10.83
N ALA A 26 12.81 2.46 11.67
CA ALA A 26 14.18 2.87 11.34
C ALA A 26 15.00 1.68 10.80
N LYS A 27 14.91 0.53 11.48
CA LYS A 27 15.54 -0.73 11.06
C LYS A 27 15.01 -1.24 9.71
N THR A 28 13.71 -1.06 9.46
CA THR A 28 13.09 -1.41 8.18
C THR A 28 13.64 -0.56 7.04
N PHE A 29 13.84 0.74 7.24
CA PHE A 29 14.39 1.61 6.20
C PHE A 29 15.79 1.19 5.75
N ILE A 30 16.68 0.87 6.70
CA ILE A 30 18.03 0.42 6.37
C ILE A 30 17.97 -0.90 5.58
N ARG A 31 17.33 -1.93 6.14
CA ARG A 31 17.29 -3.27 5.54
C ARG A 31 16.55 -3.33 4.22
N ALA A 32 15.40 -2.65 4.12
CA ALA A 32 14.65 -2.56 2.87
C ALA A 32 15.45 -1.84 1.79
N THR A 33 16.28 -0.84 2.15
CA THR A 33 17.17 -0.15 1.21
C THR A 33 18.28 -1.07 0.72
N GLU A 34 18.89 -1.86 1.61
CA GLU A 34 19.89 -2.87 1.23
C GLU A 34 19.30 -3.91 0.27
N ASP A 35 18.08 -4.38 0.52
CA ASP A 35 17.40 -5.33 -0.36
C ASP A 35 16.98 -4.68 -1.69
N TYR A 36 16.48 -3.45 -1.66
CA TYR A 36 16.11 -2.68 -2.86
C TYR A 36 17.31 -2.49 -3.81
N LEU A 37 18.49 -2.19 -3.29
CA LEU A 37 19.69 -1.99 -4.12
C LEU A 37 20.17 -3.26 -4.85
N LYS A 38 19.69 -4.44 -4.45
CA LYS A 38 19.97 -5.71 -5.13
C LYS A 38 19.05 -5.94 -6.33
N LEU A 39 18.01 -5.13 -6.49
CA LEU A 39 16.99 -5.28 -7.52
C LEU A 39 17.36 -4.51 -8.79
N ASP A 40 17.15 -5.14 -9.94
CA ASP A 40 17.10 -4.45 -11.23
C ASP A 40 15.64 -4.20 -11.61
N GLU A 41 15.20 -2.96 -11.46
CA GLU A 41 13.82 -2.54 -11.74
C GLU A 41 13.39 -2.85 -13.18
N PHE A 42 14.28 -2.68 -14.17
CA PHE A 42 13.94 -2.93 -15.58
C PHE A 42 13.73 -4.41 -15.85
N THR A 43 14.51 -5.27 -15.20
CA THR A 43 14.30 -6.71 -15.25
C THR A 43 13.01 -7.10 -14.52
N MET A 44 12.74 -6.50 -13.36
CA MET A 44 11.50 -6.76 -12.62
C MET A 44 10.23 -6.38 -13.40
N ARG A 45 10.27 -5.30 -14.20
CA ARG A 45 9.13 -4.88 -15.05
C ARG A 45 8.72 -5.92 -16.10
N LYS A 46 9.62 -6.83 -16.47
CA LYS A 46 9.38 -7.91 -17.44
C LYS A 46 8.73 -9.14 -16.80
N LEU A 47 8.76 -9.27 -15.48
CA LEU A 47 8.13 -10.37 -14.76
C LEU A 47 6.60 -10.28 -14.84
N ASP A 48 5.95 -11.44 -14.85
CA ASP A 48 4.51 -11.52 -14.62
C ASP A 48 4.14 -11.13 -13.18
N ASN A 49 2.84 -10.98 -12.91
CA ASN A 49 2.37 -10.53 -11.59
C ASN A 49 2.72 -11.49 -10.45
N THR A 50 2.79 -12.79 -10.73
CA THR A 50 3.06 -13.81 -9.71
C THR A 50 4.53 -13.77 -9.30
N GLU A 51 5.44 -13.81 -10.27
CA GLU A 51 6.88 -13.75 -10.00
C GLU A 51 7.28 -12.36 -9.48
N LEU A 52 6.74 -11.27 -10.02
CA LEU A 52 6.99 -9.92 -9.50
C LEU A 52 6.60 -9.81 -8.02
N ARG A 53 5.41 -10.32 -7.64
CA ARG A 53 4.96 -10.34 -6.24
C ARG A 53 5.93 -11.11 -5.35
N LYS A 54 6.34 -12.29 -5.80
CA LYS A 54 7.27 -13.17 -5.06
C LYS A 54 8.62 -12.50 -4.83
N GLU A 55 9.18 -11.83 -5.84
CA GLU A 55 10.43 -11.09 -5.69
C GLU A 55 10.28 -9.90 -4.74
N LEU A 56 9.22 -9.11 -4.86
CA LEU A 56 8.97 -7.96 -3.98
C LEU A 56 8.75 -8.35 -2.52
N LEU A 57 8.14 -9.50 -2.25
CA LEU A 57 7.95 -10.03 -0.89
C LEU A 57 9.25 -10.45 -0.20
N LYS A 58 10.37 -10.56 -0.93
CA LYS A 58 11.68 -10.82 -0.32
C LYS A 58 12.28 -9.59 0.36
N ILE A 59 11.81 -8.39 0.02
CA ILE A 59 12.30 -7.13 0.60
C ILE A 59 11.89 -7.06 2.07
N TYR A 60 12.85 -6.82 2.96
CA TYR A 60 12.58 -6.73 4.40
C TYR A 60 11.49 -5.70 4.74
N GLY A 61 10.45 -6.14 5.45
CA GLY A 61 9.33 -5.29 5.86
C GLY A 61 8.26 -5.06 4.80
N VAL A 62 8.39 -5.63 3.60
CA VAL A 62 7.32 -5.67 2.60
C VAL A 62 6.41 -6.87 2.87
N GLY A 63 5.19 -6.58 3.34
CA GLY A 63 4.14 -7.58 3.55
C GLY A 63 3.09 -7.61 2.44
N PRO A 64 2.06 -8.48 2.55
CA PRO A 64 1.02 -8.67 1.53
C PRO A 64 0.27 -7.41 1.08
N ALA A 65 0.05 -6.45 1.99
CA ALA A 65 -0.57 -5.17 1.63
C ALA A 65 0.43 -4.22 0.95
N SER A 66 1.66 -4.11 1.49
CA SER A 66 2.70 -3.26 0.93
C SER A 66 3.08 -3.66 -0.49
N VAL A 67 3.14 -4.96 -0.79
CA VAL A 67 3.45 -5.42 -2.14
C VAL A 67 2.37 -5.03 -3.16
N ASP A 68 1.09 -5.03 -2.78
CA ASP A 68 0.01 -4.56 -3.67
C ASP A 68 0.21 -3.08 -4.01
N TYR A 69 0.54 -2.25 -3.01
CA TYR A 69 0.83 -0.83 -3.23
C TYR A 69 2.07 -0.61 -4.11
N ILE A 70 3.14 -1.39 -3.94
CA ILE A 70 4.35 -1.28 -4.77
C ILE A 70 4.05 -1.72 -6.21
N MET A 71 3.37 -2.85 -6.39
CA MET A 71 2.97 -3.34 -7.71
C MET A 71 2.08 -2.33 -8.44
N CYS A 72 1.17 -1.66 -7.74
CA CYS A 72 0.31 -0.62 -8.31
C CYS A 72 1.07 0.69 -8.58
N GLY A 73 1.72 1.25 -7.57
CA GLY A 73 2.32 2.59 -7.64
C GLY A 73 3.63 2.68 -8.43
N VAL A 74 4.44 1.63 -8.41
CA VAL A 74 5.76 1.60 -9.09
C VAL A 74 5.71 0.84 -10.40
N PHE A 75 5.07 -0.33 -10.40
CA PHE A 75 5.02 -1.22 -11.57
C PHE A 75 3.74 -1.08 -12.40
N HIS A 76 2.84 -0.16 -12.05
CA HIS A 76 1.59 0.13 -12.77
C HIS A 76 0.71 -1.12 -13.00
N ARG A 77 0.74 -2.07 -12.07
CA ARG A 77 -0.11 -3.27 -12.11
C ARG A 77 -1.42 -2.99 -11.38
N SER A 78 -2.55 -3.22 -12.06
CA SER A 78 -3.88 -3.11 -11.46
C SER A 78 -4.18 -4.31 -10.53
N ILE A 79 -3.61 -4.29 -9.32
CA ILE A 79 -3.65 -5.39 -8.35
C ILE A 79 -4.38 -4.96 -7.08
N LEU A 80 -5.30 -5.83 -6.64
CA LEU A 80 -5.90 -5.79 -5.32
C LEU A 80 -6.11 -7.25 -4.88
N THR A 81 -5.27 -7.71 -3.96
CA THR A 81 -5.30 -9.07 -3.40
C THR A 81 -5.46 -9.06 -1.89
N THR A 82 -5.04 -7.97 -1.24
CA THR A 82 -5.16 -7.77 0.20
C THR A 82 -6.03 -6.57 0.48
N ILE A 83 -7.00 -6.72 1.38
CA ILE A 83 -7.78 -5.61 1.95
C ILE A 83 -7.47 -5.59 3.44
N LEU A 84 -6.89 -4.49 3.94
CA LEU A 84 -6.59 -4.33 5.36
C LEU A 84 -7.89 -4.12 6.16
N PRO A 85 -7.91 -4.50 7.47
CA PRO A 85 -9.11 -4.35 8.29
C PRO A 85 -9.66 -2.92 8.37
N TRP A 86 -8.80 -1.89 8.32
CA TRP A 86 -9.26 -0.50 8.34
C TRP A 86 -9.83 -0.08 6.98
N GLU A 87 -9.18 -0.46 5.87
CA GLU A 87 -9.68 -0.24 4.50
C GLU A 87 -11.04 -0.90 4.31
N ALA A 88 -11.23 -2.11 4.85
CA ALA A 88 -12.50 -2.83 4.80
C ALA A 88 -13.66 -2.01 5.40
N LYS A 89 -13.42 -1.21 6.44
CA LYS A 89 -14.46 -0.33 7.03
C LYS A 89 -14.86 0.78 6.06
N ILE A 90 -13.90 1.36 5.34
CA ILE A 90 -14.13 2.41 4.35
C ILE A 90 -14.81 1.82 3.11
N TYR A 91 -14.25 0.73 2.55
CA TYR A 91 -14.79 0.05 1.37
C TYR A 91 -16.21 -0.45 1.61
N SER A 92 -16.49 -0.99 2.79
CA SER A 92 -17.84 -1.37 3.21
C SER A 92 -18.83 -0.22 3.01
N ARG A 93 -18.47 0.99 3.45
CA ARG A 93 -19.33 2.17 3.35
C ARG A 93 -19.43 2.70 1.92
N LEU A 94 -18.32 2.81 1.20
CA LEU A 94 -18.30 3.28 -0.20
C LEU A 94 -19.12 2.36 -1.13
N LEU A 95 -19.12 1.06 -0.86
CA LEU A 95 -19.84 0.06 -1.64
C LEU A 95 -21.27 -0.20 -1.13
N GLY A 96 -21.70 0.46 -0.05
CA GLY A 96 -23.02 0.24 0.56
C GLY A 96 -23.24 -1.17 1.13
N LEU A 97 -22.16 -1.82 1.60
CA LEU A 97 -22.21 -3.19 2.12
C LEU A 97 -22.52 -3.21 3.62
N LYS A 98 -23.23 -4.26 4.07
CA LYS A 98 -23.52 -4.49 5.49
C LYS A 98 -22.40 -5.25 6.24
N THR A 99 -21.28 -5.55 5.58
CA THR A 99 -20.17 -6.34 6.13
C THR A 99 -18.87 -5.54 6.12
N LYS A 100 -18.05 -5.74 7.16
CA LYS A 100 -16.68 -5.21 7.28
C LYS A 100 -15.62 -6.30 7.15
N ASP A 101 -16.03 -7.53 6.83
CA ASP A 101 -15.13 -8.66 6.60
C ASP A 101 -14.39 -8.49 5.26
N PRO A 102 -13.05 -8.36 5.26
CA PRO A 102 -12.25 -8.20 4.05
C PRO A 102 -12.51 -9.29 2.99
N LYS A 103 -12.74 -10.55 3.41
CA LYS A 103 -12.96 -11.66 2.49
C LYS A 103 -14.29 -11.52 1.75
N LYS A 104 -15.36 -11.11 2.46
CA LYS A 104 -16.68 -10.89 1.86
C LYS A 104 -16.68 -9.69 0.92
N ILE A 105 -15.94 -8.63 1.28
CA ILE A 105 -15.76 -7.46 0.42
C ILE A 105 -14.99 -7.85 -0.85
N MET A 106 -13.88 -8.59 -0.72
CA MET A 106 -13.13 -9.09 -1.88
C MET A 106 -14.02 -9.94 -2.79
N ALA A 107 -14.79 -10.88 -2.23
CA ALA A 107 -15.70 -11.73 -3.00
C ALA A 107 -16.78 -10.91 -3.74
N PHE A 108 -17.31 -9.84 -3.11
CA PHE A 108 -18.22 -8.91 -3.78
C PHE A 108 -17.54 -8.20 -4.97
N LEU A 109 -16.31 -7.71 -4.77
CA LEU A 109 -15.54 -7.03 -5.80
C LEU A 109 -15.19 -7.97 -6.96
N ASP A 110 -14.79 -9.20 -6.66
CA ASP A 110 -14.51 -10.23 -7.65
C ASP A 110 -15.74 -10.55 -8.49
N LYS A 111 -16.90 -10.74 -7.84
CA LYS A 111 -18.16 -11.04 -8.53
C LYS A 111 -18.63 -9.90 -9.42
N ARG A 112 -18.50 -8.64 -8.96
CA ARG A 112 -19.10 -7.48 -9.64
C ARG A 112 -18.17 -6.80 -10.63
N TYR A 113 -16.86 -6.80 -10.37
CA TYR A 113 -15.88 -6.04 -11.14
C TYR A 113 -14.74 -6.91 -11.67
N SER A 114 -14.56 -8.13 -11.17
CA SER A 114 -13.55 -9.08 -11.64
C SER A 114 -12.16 -8.41 -11.73
N LYS A 115 -11.52 -8.44 -12.92
CA LYS A 115 -10.22 -7.81 -13.19
C LYS A 115 -10.16 -6.30 -12.94
N TYR A 116 -11.31 -5.61 -12.89
CA TYR A 116 -11.38 -4.16 -12.67
C TYR A 116 -11.50 -3.76 -11.19
N ARG A 117 -11.53 -4.71 -10.25
CA ARG A 117 -11.74 -4.43 -8.82
C ARG A 117 -10.75 -3.40 -8.24
N ALA A 118 -9.48 -3.48 -8.63
CA ALA A 118 -8.45 -2.57 -8.13
C ALA A 118 -8.68 -1.14 -8.63
N ALA A 119 -9.03 -0.98 -9.92
CA ALA A 119 -9.35 0.32 -10.51
C ALA A 119 -10.59 0.94 -9.85
N VAL A 120 -11.67 0.16 -9.66
CA VAL A 120 -12.90 0.64 -9.02
C VAL A 120 -12.65 1.12 -7.60
N ILE A 121 -11.98 0.30 -6.78
CA ILE A 121 -11.64 0.68 -5.40
C ILE A 121 -10.70 1.89 -5.37
N GLY A 122 -9.68 1.92 -6.23
CA GLY A 122 -8.77 3.05 -6.36
C GLY A 122 -9.51 4.35 -6.66
N HIS A 123 -10.43 4.35 -7.62
CA HIS A 123 -11.24 5.52 -7.94
C HIS A 123 -12.14 5.96 -6.79
N LEU A 124 -12.88 5.03 -6.17
CA LEU A 124 -13.76 5.34 -5.05
C LEU A 124 -12.98 5.90 -3.84
N PHE A 125 -11.82 5.31 -3.55
CA PHE A 125 -10.98 5.76 -2.44
C PHE A 125 -10.36 7.14 -2.72
N MET A 126 -9.89 7.38 -3.95
CA MET A 126 -9.36 8.69 -4.35
C MET A 126 -10.43 9.77 -4.32
N ASP A 127 -11.63 9.48 -4.82
CA ASP A 127 -12.74 10.43 -4.82
C ASP A 127 -13.13 10.85 -3.40
N ILE A 128 -13.33 9.88 -2.49
CA ILE A 128 -13.66 10.21 -1.10
C ILE A 128 -12.52 10.94 -0.38
N SER A 129 -11.26 10.61 -0.68
CA SER A 129 -10.09 11.30 -0.11
C SER A 129 -10.06 12.78 -0.54
N TRP A 130 -10.32 13.05 -1.82
CA TRP A 130 -10.40 14.42 -2.33
C TRP A 130 -11.59 15.18 -1.75
N LYS A 131 -12.73 14.52 -1.60
CA LYS A 131 -13.89 15.11 -0.93
C LYS A 131 -13.59 15.45 0.52
N HIS A 132 -13.01 14.52 1.28
CA HIS A 132 -12.62 14.73 2.66
C HIS A 132 -11.64 15.90 2.82
N LYS A 133 -10.64 16.02 1.94
CA LYS A 133 -9.71 17.17 1.93
C LYS A 133 -10.39 18.54 1.74
N ARG A 134 -11.56 18.59 1.09
CA ARG A 134 -12.27 19.86 0.79
C ARG A 134 -13.41 20.16 1.77
N GLU A 135 -14.07 19.12 2.28
CA GLU A 135 -15.37 19.22 2.95
C GLU A 135 -15.38 18.53 4.33
N ASP A 136 -14.25 17.97 4.80
CA ASP A 136 -14.12 17.25 6.07
C ASP A 136 -15.20 16.19 6.28
N VAL A 137 -15.04 15.07 5.57
CA VAL A 137 -15.95 13.91 5.70
C VAL A 137 -15.74 13.24 7.06
N GLU A 138 -16.52 13.67 8.06
CA GLU A 138 -16.39 13.30 9.49
C GLU A 138 -16.27 11.78 9.71
N TRP A 139 -17.07 11.01 8.98
CA TRP A 139 -17.06 9.57 9.18
C TRP A 139 -15.79 8.88 8.68
N MET A 140 -15.13 9.45 7.68
CA MET A 140 -13.90 8.89 7.12
C MET A 140 -12.77 9.06 8.13
N GLU A 141 -12.71 10.22 8.78
CA GLU A 141 -11.76 10.53 9.84
C GLU A 141 -11.80 9.47 10.94
N LYS A 142 -13.00 9.17 11.46
CA LYS A 142 -13.20 8.15 12.50
C LYS A 142 -12.79 6.72 12.12
N LEU A 143 -12.50 6.46 10.84
CA LEU A 143 -12.08 5.14 10.34
C LEU A 143 -10.61 5.08 9.97
N LEU A 144 -9.90 6.21 9.89
CA LEU A 144 -8.47 6.24 9.63
C LEU A 144 -7.69 5.72 10.85
N PRO A 145 -6.62 4.94 10.64
CA PRO A 145 -5.85 4.35 11.74
C PRO A 145 -4.99 5.37 12.52
N TYR A 146 -4.96 6.64 12.11
CA TYR A 146 -4.13 7.70 12.70
C TYR A 146 -4.91 8.99 12.99
N ALA A 147 -6.24 8.94 12.97
CA ALA A 147 -7.12 10.03 13.40
C ALA A 147 -7.32 10.03 14.92
#